data_AF-H0EU34-F1
#
_entry.id   AF-H0EU34-F1
#
_cell.length_a   1.000
_cell.length_b   1.000
_cell.length_c   1.000
_cell.angle_alpha   90.00
_cell.angle_beta   90.00
_cell.angle_gamma   90.00
#
_symmetry.space_group_name_H-M   'P 1'
#
loop_
_entity.id
_entity.type
_entity.pdbx_description
1 polymer ?
#
loop_
_entity_poly.entity_id
_entity_poly.type
_entity_poly.pdbx_seq_one_letter_code
_entity_poly.pdbx_strand_id
1 'polypeptide(L)'
;MSSDQPIPTYYPYNPSHVLPIVFAVLIGGSLAPHIWQNFRYHYWRVTFFMFWGGLVYMTGWILRCLSSYHPGNKNLYLAQTVFVLAGPPIYSAAEYNILGRLMRYVPMHAAINPTRIVIFFVYVGAAVEGLTVAGAARMGAAGENQALLKSGAVLVAIGTTMQAAVELVFVAMIAQLHYRCVKSNMNIRNVRNVAESFRLYM
;
A
#
# COMPACT_ATOMS: atom_id res chain seq x y z
N MET A 1 -40.81 -20.64 -17.71
CA MET A 1 -40.45 -19.20 -17.75
C MET A 1 -39.19 -19.02 -16.93
N SER A 2 -38.03 -19.19 -17.56
CA SER A 2 -36.72 -18.92 -16.98
C SER A 2 -36.56 -17.42 -16.82
N SER A 3 -36.50 -16.96 -15.58
CA SER A 3 -36.27 -15.56 -15.22
C SER A 3 -34.81 -15.19 -15.50
N ASP A 4 -34.47 -14.96 -16.77
CA ASP A 4 -33.22 -14.30 -17.21
C ASP A 4 -33.28 -12.79 -16.90
N GLN A 5 -33.49 -12.46 -15.62
CA GLN A 5 -33.22 -11.12 -15.14
C GLN A 5 -31.73 -11.07 -14.83
N PRO A 6 -30.93 -10.25 -15.53
CA PRO A 6 -29.51 -10.15 -15.23
C PRO A 6 -29.35 -9.73 -13.77
N ILE A 7 -28.59 -10.52 -13.01
CA ILE A 7 -28.23 -10.16 -11.63
C ILE A 7 -27.60 -8.77 -11.70
N PRO A 8 -28.12 -7.76 -11.00
CA PRO A 8 -27.52 -6.43 -11.01
C PRO A 8 -26.06 -6.59 -10.55
N THR A 9 -25.10 -6.26 -11.42
CA THR A 9 -23.67 -6.39 -11.14
C THR A 9 -23.03 -5.02 -11.21
N TYR A 10 -22.22 -4.70 -10.20
CA TYR A 10 -21.40 -3.50 -10.19
C TYR A 10 -20.07 -3.69 -10.93
N TYR A 11 -19.75 -4.93 -11.32
CA TYR A 11 -18.54 -5.23 -12.09
C TYR A 11 -18.78 -5.06 -13.59
N PRO A 12 -17.88 -4.39 -14.33
CA PRO A 12 -17.94 -4.33 -15.79
C PRO A 12 -17.46 -5.63 -16.47
N TYR A 13 -17.03 -6.62 -15.69
CA TYR A 13 -16.54 -7.94 -16.12
C TYR A 13 -17.02 -9.03 -15.16
N ASN A 14 -16.87 -10.30 -15.54
CA ASN A 14 -17.18 -11.43 -14.66
C ASN A 14 -16.11 -11.58 -13.56
N PRO A 15 -16.42 -11.35 -12.28
CA PRO A 15 -15.42 -11.35 -11.21
C PRO A 15 -14.89 -12.77 -10.95
N SER A 16 -13.55 -12.92 -10.94
CA SER A 16 -12.92 -14.19 -10.54
C SER A 16 -13.05 -14.42 -9.03
N HIS A 17 -13.48 -15.62 -8.65
CA HIS A 17 -13.56 -16.05 -7.25
C HIS A 17 -12.22 -16.54 -6.68
N VAL A 18 -11.36 -17.10 -7.53
CA VAL A 18 -10.12 -17.77 -7.12
C VAL A 18 -8.99 -16.78 -6.89
N LEU A 19 -8.82 -15.80 -7.78
CA LEU A 19 -7.74 -14.83 -7.69
C LEU A 19 -7.70 -14.07 -6.36
N PRO A 20 -8.83 -13.53 -5.84
CA PRO A 20 -8.83 -12.84 -4.56
C PRO A 20 -8.39 -13.71 -3.38
N ILE A 21 -8.71 -15.01 -3.41
CA ILE A 21 -8.28 -15.97 -2.37
C ILE A 21 -6.77 -16.13 -2.39
N VAL A 22 -6.19 -16.29 -3.59
CA VAL A 22 -4.73 -16.42 -3.76
C VAL A 22 -4.02 -15.17 -3.21
N PHE A 23 -4.48 -13.97 -3.57
CA PHE A 23 -3.90 -12.73 -3.04
C PHE A 23 -4.05 -12.60 -1.53
N ALA A 24 -5.22 -12.96 -0.98
CA ALA A 24 -5.44 -12.93 0.47
C ALA A 24 -4.48 -13.88 1.21
N VAL A 25 -4.25 -15.09 0.69
CA VAL A 25 -3.31 -16.07 1.28
C VAL A 25 -1.87 -15.57 1.18
N LEU A 26 -1.46 -15.01 0.03
CA LEU A 26 -0.10 -14.47 -0.14
C LEU A 26 0.17 -13.31 0.82
N ILE A 27 -0.76 -12.36 0.94
CA ILE A 27 -0.64 -11.21 1.83
C ILE A 27 -0.67 -11.66 3.28
N GLY A 28 -1.59 -12.56 3.66
CA GLY A 28 -1.67 -13.11 5.02
C GLY A 28 -0.42 -13.90 5.40
N GLY A 29 0.12 -14.68 4.46
CA GLY A 29 1.38 -15.42 4.62
C GLY A 29 2.58 -14.50 4.80
N SER A 30 2.63 -13.36 4.10
CA SER A 30 3.66 -12.33 4.29
C SER A 30 3.49 -11.56 5.61
N LEU A 31 2.24 -11.31 6.02
CA LEU A 31 1.92 -10.58 7.24
C LEU A 31 2.30 -11.36 8.50
N ALA A 32 2.15 -12.69 8.51
CA ALA A 32 2.43 -13.52 9.68
C ALA A 32 3.88 -13.39 10.22
N PRO A 33 4.94 -13.47 9.38
CA PRO A 33 6.32 -13.16 9.80
C PRO A 33 6.48 -11.76 10.40
N HIS A 34 5.86 -10.73 9.82
CA HIS A 34 5.94 -9.36 10.34
C HIS A 34 5.24 -9.22 11.70
N ILE A 35 4.11 -9.89 11.90
CA ILE A 35 3.43 -9.98 13.20
C ILE A 35 4.35 -10.62 14.22
N TRP A 36 4.92 -11.77 13.89
CA TRP A 36 5.81 -12.50 14.78
C TRP A 36 7.05 -11.67 15.15
N GLN A 37 7.69 -11.00 14.18
CA GLN A 37 8.81 -10.10 14.40
C GLN A 37 8.45 -8.96 15.37
N ASN A 38 7.25 -8.39 15.24
CA ASN A 38 6.79 -7.30 16.10
C ASN A 38 6.62 -7.73 17.55
N PHE A 39 6.05 -8.91 17.78
CA PHE A 39 5.88 -9.44 19.12
C PHE A 39 7.22 -9.90 19.72
N ARG A 40 8.08 -10.54 18.93
CA ARG A 40 9.34 -11.11 19.43
C ARG A 40 10.41 -10.07 19.75
N TYR A 41 10.47 -8.99 18.96
CA TYR A 41 11.54 -7.99 19.03
C TYR A 41 11.05 -6.57 19.36
N HIS A 42 9.76 -6.36 19.62
CA HIS A 42 9.17 -5.08 19.99
C HIS A 42 9.43 -3.93 18.98
N TYR A 43 9.57 -4.24 17.68
CA TYR A 43 9.86 -3.26 16.62
C TYR A 43 8.66 -2.43 16.14
N TRP A 44 7.58 -2.35 16.93
CA TRP A 44 6.32 -1.68 16.57
C TRP A 44 6.50 -0.28 15.97
N ARG A 45 7.46 0.53 16.45
CA ARG A 45 7.71 1.89 15.90
C ARG A 45 8.18 1.92 14.44
N VAL A 46 8.65 0.81 13.88
CA VAL A 46 9.17 0.72 12.50
C VAL A 46 8.17 0.03 11.59
N THR A 47 7.55 -1.03 12.10
CA THR A 47 6.75 -1.99 11.35
C THR A 47 5.25 -1.82 11.54
N PHE A 48 4.81 -0.86 12.36
CA PHE A 48 3.38 -0.60 12.59
C PHE A 48 2.62 -0.37 11.28
N PHE A 49 3.12 0.50 10.41
CA PHE A 49 2.48 0.77 9.11
C PHE A 49 2.48 -0.45 8.19
N MET A 50 3.52 -1.30 8.24
CA MET A 50 3.59 -2.55 7.48
C MET A 50 2.51 -3.53 7.95
N PHE A 51 2.38 -3.70 9.27
CA PHE A 51 1.35 -4.55 9.87
C PHE A 51 -0.06 -4.03 9.57
N TRP A 52 -0.29 -2.74 9.77
CA TRP A 52 -1.58 -2.11 9.51
C TRP A 52 -1.97 -2.17 8.03
N GLY A 53 -1.04 -1.84 7.14
CA GLY A 53 -1.24 -1.93 5.68
C GLY A 53 -1.55 -3.35 5.24
N GLY A 54 -0.84 -4.34 5.79
CA GLY A 54 -1.12 -5.75 5.53
C GLY A 54 -2.51 -6.19 5.98
N LEU A 55 -2.97 -5.78 7.16
CA LEU A 55 -4.32 -6.09 7.62
C LEU A 55 -5.41 -5.46 6.74
N VAL A 56 -5.28 -4.17 6.42
CA VAL A 56 -6.21 -3.42 5.57
C VAL A 56 -6.26 -4.07 4.18
N TYR A 57 -5.10 -4.37 3.61
CA TYR A 57 -5.02 -4.92 2.26
C TYR A 57 -5.53 -6.37 2.19
N MET A 58 -5.18 -7.21 3.17
CA MET A 58 -5.71 -8.57 3.30
C MET A 58 -7.25 -8.56 3.43
N THR A 59 -7.79 -7.66 4.26
CA THR A 59 -9.24 -7.47 4.41
C THR A 59 -9.89 -7.08 3.08
N GLY A 60 -9.25 -6.21 2.30
CA GLY A 60 -9.74 -5.84 0.96
C GLY A 60 -9.87 -7.03 0.02
N TRP A 61 -8.87 -7.93 -0.01
CA TRP A 61 -8.91 -9.12 -0.86
C TRP A 61 -9.92 -10.17 -0.38
N ILE A 62 -10.13 -10.31 0.93
CA ILE A 62 -11.19 -11.14 1.50
C ILE A 62 -12.57 -10.58 1.11
N LEU A 63 -12.79 -9.28 1.28
CA LEU A 63 -14.04 -8.63 0.87
C LEU A 63 -14.26 -8.74 -0.64
N ARG A 64 -13.19 -8.68 -1.44
CA ARG A 64 -13.25 -8.86 -2.89
C ARG A 64 -13.68 -10.28 -3.27
N CYS A 65 -13.21 -11.28 -2.53
CA CYS A 65 -13.69 -12.65 -2.66
C CYS A 65 -15.20 -12.72 -2.36
N LEU A 66 -15.65 -12.19 -1.23
CA LEU A 66 -17.08 -12.19 -0.86
C LEU A 66 -17.96 -11.43 -1.86
N SER A 67 -17.47 -10.28 -2.36
CA SER A 67 -18.11 -9.46 -3.38
C SER A 67 -18.22 -10.17 -4.72
N SER A 68 -17.27 -11.05 -5.07
CA SER A 68 -17.35 -11.86 -6.29
C SER A 68 -18.52 -12.84 -6.27
N TYR A 69 -18.84 -13.43 -5.11
CA TYR A 69 -20.00 -14.31 -4.94
C TYR A 69 -21.34 -13.55 -4.84
N HIS A 70 -21.31 -12.27 -4.48
CA HIS A 70 -22.50 -11.41 -4.33
C HIS A 70 -22.36 -10.12 -5.16
N PRO A 71 -22.32 -10.21 -6.50
CA PRO A 71 -21.98 -9.08 -7.38
C PRO A 71 -22.99 -7.92 -7.33
N GLY A 72 -24.22 -8.17 -6.86
CA GLY A 72 -25.26 -7.16 -6.66
C GLY A 72 -25.24 -6.45 -5.31
N ASN A 73 -24.30 -6.79 -4.42
CA ASN A 73 -24.18 -6.11 -3.14
C ASN A 73 -23.27 -4.87 -3.28
N LYS A 74 -23.90 -3.68 -3.37
CA LYS A 74 -23.20 -2.39 -3.47
C LYS A 74 -22.22 -2.15 -2.33
N ASN A 75 -22.61 -2.51 -1.10
CA ASN A 75 -21.79 -2.26 0.09
C ASN A 75 -20.51 -3.11 0.08
N LEU A 76 -20.62 -4.38 -0.33
CA LEU A 76 -19.44 -5.24 -0.50
C LEU A 76 -18.52 -4.74 -1.62
N TYR A 77 -19.09 -4.31 -2.75
CA TYR A 77 -18.32 -3.77 -3.86
C TYR A 77 -17.56 -2.47 -3.48
N LEU A 78 -18.20 -1.58 -2.73
CA LEU A 78 -17.56 -0.35 -2.24
C LEU A 78 -16.49 -0.67 -1.20
N ALA A 79 -16.81 -1.51 -0.21
CA ALA A 79 -15.88 -1.87 0.85
C ALA A 79 -14.61 -2.52 0.26
N GLN A 80 -14.73 -3.53 -0.60
CA GLN A 80 -13.56 -4.15 -1.23
C GLN A 80 -12.74 -3.15 -2.04
N THR A 81 -13.38 -2.22 -2.77
CA THR A 81 -12.67 -1.19 -3.55
C THR A 81 -11.85 -0.30 -2.63
N VAL A 82 -12.44 0.22 -1.56
CA VAL A 82 -11.77 1.11 -0.61
C VAL A 82 -10.59 0.42 0.07
N PHE A 83 -10.79 -0.79 0.61
CA PHE A 83 -9.72 -1.52 1.30
C PHE A 83 -8.57 -1.92 0.36
N VAL A 84 -8.87 -2.28 -0.90
CA VAL A 84 -7.83 -2.58 -1.90
C VAL A 84 -7.08 -1.32 -2.32
N LEU A 85 -7.77 -0.20 -2.56
CA LEU A 85 -7.13 1.07 -2.93
C LEU A 85 -6.32 1.68 -1.78
N ALA A 86 -6.73 1.48 -0.53
CA ALA A 86 -6.02 1.99 0.64
C ALA A 86 -4.71 1.23 0.94
N GLY A 87 -4.52 0.03 0.42
CA GLY A 87 -3.33 -0.78 0.68
C GLY A 87 -2.03 -0.11 0.24
N PRO A 88 -1.85 0.18 -1.07
CA PRO A 88 -0.62 0.77 -1.61
C PRO A 88 -0.09 1.98 -0.83
N PRO A 89 -0.87 3.07 -0.61
CA PRO A 89 -0.36 4.24 0.12
C PRO A 89 0.04 3.97 1.57
N ILE A 90 -0.59 3.01 2.26
CA ILE A 90 -0.17 2.62 3.62
C ILE A 90 1.17 1.88 3.57
N TYR A 91 1.37 1.02 2.57
CA TYR A 91 2.67 0.38 2.34
C TYR A 91 3.74 1.42 2.00
N SER A 92 3.43 2.41 1.15
CA SER A 92 4.34 3.53 0.85
C SER A 92 4.76 4.28 2.12
N ALA A 93 3.82 4.55 3.03
CA ALA A 93 4.15 5.20 4.30
C ALA A 93 5.12 4.35 5.15
N ALA A 94 4.98 3.02 5.14
CA ALA A 94 5.94 2.11 5.79
C ALA A 94 7.33 2.20 5.13
N GLU A 95 7.38 2.19 3.81
CA GLU A 95 8.63 2.29 3.04
C GLU A 95 9.34 3.63 3.25
N TYR A 96 8.62 4.75 3.29
CA TYR A 96 9.18 6.07 3.57
C TYR A 96 9.81 6.13 4.97
N ASN A 97 9.17 5.51 5.95
CA ASN A 97 9.73 5.39 7.31
C ASN A 97 11.03 4.58 7.33
N ILE A 98 11.10 3.48 6.58
CA ILE A 98 12.30 2.64 6.46
C ILE A 98 13.42 3.42 5.77
N LEU A 99 13.13 4.12 4.67
CA LEU A 99 14.11 4.93 3.95
C LEU A 99 14.70 6.04 4.82
N GLY A 100 13.84 6.74 5.57
CA GLY A 100 14.28 7.79 6.50
C GLY A 100 15.23 7.31 7.58
N ARG A 101 15.17 6.02 7.94
CA ARG A 101 16.13 5.38 8.85
C ARG A 101 17.38 4.94 8.08
N LEU A 102 17.22 4.30 6.93
CA LEU A 102 18.33 3.84 6.10
C LEU A 102 19.29 4.99 5.73
N MET A 103 18.75 6.15 5.32
CA MET A 103 19.55 7.33 4.98
C MET A 103 20.25 7.94 6.21
N ARG A 104 19.71 7.76 7.44
CA ARG A 104 20.41 8.14 8.68
C ARG A 104 21.58 7.20 8.99
N TYR A 105 21.49 5.93 8.62
CA TYR A 105 22.59 4.97 8.78
C TYR A 105 23.71 5.19 7.77
N VAL A 106 23.40 5.72 6.58
CA VAL A 106 24.38 5.97 5.52
C VAL A 106 24.43 7.44 5.11
N PRO A 107 24.79 8.36 6.02
CA PRO A 107 24.77 9.79 5.75
C PRO A 107 25.76 10.20 4.64
N MET A 108 26.89 9.49 4.51
CA MET A 108 27.93 9.77 3.51
C MET A 108 27.51 9.46 2.06
N HIS A 109 26.40 8.74 1.87
CA HIS A 109 25.90 8.36 0.53
C HIS A 109 24.48 8.88 0.26
N ALA A 110 23.83 9.48 1.26
CA ALA A 110 22.56 10.16 1.08
C ALA A 110 22.78 11.49 0.34
N ALA A 111 22.17 11.64 -0.84
CA ALA A 111 22.30 12.87 -1.64
C ALA A 111 21.52 14.06 -1.05
N ILE A 112 20.50 13.79 -0.24
CA ILE A 112 19.55 14.77 0.28
C ILE A 112 19.27 14.42 1.75
N ASN A 113 18.89 15.43 2.53
CA ASN A 113 18.52 15.25 3.94
C ASN A 113 17.37 14.20 4.09
N PRO A 114 17.59 13.14 4.89
CA PRO A 114 16.63 12.05 5.12
C PRO A 114 15.23 12.54 5.50
N THR A 115 15.15 13.53 6.37
CA THR A 115 13.88 14.04 6.91
C THR A 115 13.08 14.79 5.85
N ARG A 116 13.76 15.54 4.96
CA ARG A 116 13.08 16.32 3.92
C ARG A 116 12.48 15.44 2.83
N ILE A 117 13.19 14.39 2.43
CA ILE A 117 12.69 13.41 1.45
C ILE A 117 11.42 12.73 1.95
N VAL A 118 11.45 12.21 3.18
CA VAL A 118 10.29 11.50 3.74
C VAL A 118 9.08 12.42 3.83
N ILE A 119 9.27 13.65 4.31
CA ILE A 119 8.18 14.63 4.37
C ILE A 119 7.63 14.94 2.97
N PHE A 120 8.50 15.13 1.98
CA PHE A 120 8.09 15.37 0.60
C PHE A 120 7.22 14.22 0.05
N PHE A 121 7.69 12.98 0.17
CA PHE A 121 6.94 11.81 -0.30
C PHE A 121 5.61 11.61 0.45
N VAL A 122 5.56 11.92 1.74
CA VAL A 122 4.31 11.91 2.50
C VAL A 122 3.31 12.93 1.96
N TYR A 123 3.74 14.17 1.67
CA TYR A 123 2.84 15.18 1.10
C TYR A 123 2.40 14.85 -0.32
N VAL A 124 3.31 14.36 -1.16
CA VAL A 124 2.98 13.92 -2.53
C VAL A 124 2.00 12.75 -2.48
N GLY A 125 2.27 11.73 -1.66
CA GLY A 125 1.37 10.60 -1.45
C GLY A 125 0.01 11.04 -0.93
N ALA A 126 -0.06 11.95 0.05
CA ALA A 126 -1.32 12.48 0.55
C ALA A 126 -2.12 13.24 -0.52
N ALA A 127 -1.46 13.99 -1.40
CA ALA A 127 -2.12 14.68 -2.51
C ALA A 127 -2.67 13.67 -3.55
N VAL A 128 -1.89 12.66 -3.91
CA VAL A 128 -2.28 11.58 -4.83
C VAL A 128 -3.47 10.79 -4.26
N GLU A 129 -3.41 10.44 -2.98
CA GLU A 129 -4.50 9.75 -2.29
C GLU A 129 -5.75 10.62 -2.14
N GLY A 130 -5.59 11.93 -1.99
CA GLY A 130 -6.70 12.87 -2.05
C GLY A 130 -7.51 12.74 -3.35
N LEU A 131 -6.84 12.55 -4.50
CA LEU A 131 -7.50 12.32 -5.78
C LEU A 131 -8.23 10.97 -5.80
N THR A 132 -7.58 9.90 -5.33
CA THR A 132 -8.16 8.55 -5.26
C THR A 132 -9.41 8.54 -4.38
N VAL A 133 -9.34 9.11 -3.18
CA VAL A 133 -10.46 9.19 -2.23
C VAL A 133 -11.58 10.07 -2.79
N ALA A 134 -11.27 11.20 -3.40
CA ALA A 134 -12.28 12.05 -4.05
C ALA A 134 -12.99 11.32 -5.22
N GLY A 135 -12.24 10.53 -6.00
CA GLY A 135 -12.79 9.68 -7.05
C GLY A 135 -13.71 8.60 -6.49
N ALA A 136 -13.26 7.86 -5.48
CA ALA A 136 -14.03 6.81 -4.83
C ALA A 136 -15.31 7.35 -4.17
N ALA A 137 -15.24 8.51 -3.50
CA ALA A 137 -16.40 9.16 -2.90
C ALA A 137 -17.44 9.58 -3.97
N ARG A 138 -16.99 10.13 -5.09
CA ARG A 138 -17.86 10.45 -6.24
C ARG A 138 -18.54 9.21 -6.80
N MET A 139 -17.82 8.10 -6.95
CA MET A 139 -18.40 6.83 -7.40
C MET A 139 -19.45 6.31 -6.42
N GLY A 140 -19.19 6.40 -5.11
CA GLY A 140 -20.15 5.98 -4.07
C GLY A 140 -21.45 6.76 -4.08
N ALA A 141 -21.35 8.08 -4.32
CA ALA A 141 -22.46 9.02 -4.34
C ALA A 141 -23.23 9.09 -5.68
N ALA A 142 -22.71 8.48 -6.75
CA ALA A 142 -23.24 8.69 -8.09
C ALA A 142 -24.65 8.12 -8.34
N GLY A 143 -25.10 7.11 -7.59
CA GLY A 143 -26.40 6.47 -7.82
C GLY A 143 -26.53 5.94 -9.25
N GLU A 144 -27.56 6.38 -9.99
CA GLU A 144 -27.76 6.07 -11.41
C GLU A 144 -27.07 7.06 -12.37
N ASN A 145 -26.42 8.11 -11.85
CA ASN A 145 -25.77 9.15 -12.65
C ASN A 145 -24.46 8.63 -13.25
N GLN A 146 -24.54 8.22 -14.52
CA GLN A 146 -23.42 7.69 -15.28
C GLN A 146 -22.27 8.69 -15.47
N ALA A 147 -22.55 10.00 -15.52
CA ALA A 147 -21.50 11.01 -15.67
C ALA A 147 -20.66 11.12 -14.39
N LEU A 148 -21.30 11.06 -13.21
CA LEU A 148 -20.61 11.05 -11.92
C LEU A 148 -19.80 9.77 -11.71
N LEU A 149 -20.33 8.60 -12.10
CA LEU A 149 -19.60 7.33 -12.05
C LEU A 149 -18.33 7.38 -12.90
N LYS A 150 -18.43 7.83 -14.16
CA LYS A 150 -17.29 7.95 -15.07
C LYS A 150 -16.26 8.95 -14.54
N SER A 151 -16.70 10.12 -14.09
CA SER A 151 -15.82 11.14 -13.50
C SER A 151 -15.06 10.62 -12.28
N GLY A 152 -15.74 9.92 -11.37
CA GLY A 152 -15.12 9.30 -10.21
C GLY A 152 -14.11 8.20 -10.59
N ALA A 153 -14.46 7.34 -11.55
CA ALA A 153 -13.56 6.28 -12.03
C ALA A 153 -12.29 6.86 -12.69
N VAL A 154 -12.41 7.96 -13.44
CA VAL A 154 -11.25 8.67 -14.02
C VAL A 154 -10.34 9.22 -12.93
N LEU A 155 -10.89 9.80 -11.87
CA LEU A 155 -10.09 10.31 -10.75
C LEU A 155 -9.34 9.20 -10.00
N VAL A 156 -10.00 8.06 -9.76
CA VAL A 156 -9.34 6.88 -9.18
C VAL A 156 -8.23 6.37 -10.10
N ALA A 157 -8.47 6.32 -11.41
CA ALA A 157 -7.46 5.89 -12.38
C ALA A 157 -6.24 6.85 -12.40
N ILE A 158 -6.46 8.17 -12.35
CA ILE A 158 -5.39 9.16 -12.28
C ILE A 158 -4.60 9.00 -10.98
N GLY A 159 -5.29 8.93 -9.84
CA GLY A 159 -4.64 8.78 -8.52
C GLY A 159 -3.79 7.52 -8.44
N THR A 160 -4.35 6.37 -8.82
CA THR A 160 -3.62 5.09 -8.82
C THR A 160 -2.42 5.08 -9.80
N THR A 161 -2.54 5.72 -10.96
CA THR A 161 -1.43 5.84 -11.91
C THR A 161 -0.32 6.76 -11.40
N MET A 162 -0.69 7.90 -10.80
CA MET A 162 0.28 8.79 -10.15
C MET A 162 0.97 8.10 -8.98
N GLN A 163 0.23 7.32 -8.18
CA GLN A 163 0.79 6.55 -7.06
C GLN A 163 1.85 5.57 -7.58
N ALA A 164 1.55 4.81 -8.63
CA ALA A 164 2.53 3.91 -9.24
C ALA A 164 3.78 4.65 -9.74
N ALA A 165 3.63 5.84 -10.34
CA ALA A 165 4.76 6.66 -10.77
C ALA A 165 5.63 7.14 -9.59
N VAL A 166 5.00 7.57 -8.49
CA VAL A 166 5.70 7.98 -7.25
C VAL A 166 6.50 6.81 -6.68
N GLU A 167 5.93 5.60 -6.64
CA GLU A 167 6.63 4.41 -6.19
C GLU A 167 7.82 4.05 -7.09
N LEU A 168 7.69 4.18 -8.41
CA LEU A 168 8.81 3.94 -9.32
C LEU A 168 9.98 4.90 -9.08
N VAL A 169 9.68 6.18 -8.82
CA VAL A 169 10.71 7.17 -8.44
C VAL A 169 11.37 6.80 -7.12
N PHE A 170 10.58 6.35 -6.15
CA PHE A 170 11.08 5.91 -4.85
C PHE A 170 12.01 4.68 -4.96
N VAL A 171 11.61 3.66 -5.74
CA VAL A 171 12.44 2.48 -6.03
C VAL A 171 13.73 2.88 -6.73
N ALA A 172 13.68 3.79 -7.71
CA ALA A 172 14.87 4.29 -8.39
C ALA A 172 15.83 4.99 -7.41
N MET A 173 15.31 5.79 -6.46
CA MET A 173 16.14 6.42 -5.42
C MET A 173 16.80 5.40 -4.49
N ILE A 174 16.07 4.36 -4.06
CA ILE A 174 16.65 3.27 -3.26
C ILE A 174 17.74 2.54 -4.04
N ALA A 175 17.49 2.23 -5.32
CA ALA A 175 18.46 1.56 -6.17
C ALA A 175 19.73 2.39 -6.35
N GLN A 176 19.60 3.71 -6.53
CA GLN A 176 20.73 4.63 -6.60
C GLN A 176 21.51 4.69 -5.28
N LEU A 177 20.82 4.77 -4.13
CA LEU A 177 21.45 4.74 -2.82
C LEU A 177 22.22 3.42 -2.62
N HIS A 178 21.59 2.30 -2.94
CA HIS A 178 22.20 0.97 -2.85
C HIS A 178 23.44 0.85 -3.75
N TYR A 179 23.34 1.26 -5.02
CA TYR A 179 24.46 1.28 -5.96
C TYR A 179 25.64 2.13 -5.45
N ARG A 180 25.38 3.31 -4.87
CA ARG A 180 26.42 4.15 -4.27
C ARG A 180 27.10 3.48 -3.08
N CYS A 181 26.35 2.76 -2.25
CA CYS A 181 26.90 2.02 -1.10
C CYS A 181 27.78 0.83 -1.54
N VAL A 182 27.37 0.11 -2.58
CA VAL A 182 28.14 -1.02 -3.13
C VAL A 182 29.42 -0.51 -3.79
N LYS A 183 29.34 0.57 -4.58
CA LYS A 183 30.50 1.17 -5.25
C LYS A 183 31.55 1.71 -4.27
N SER A 184 31.13 2.22 -3.12
CA SER A 184 32.04 2.72 -2.07
C SER A 184 32.66 1.62 -1.21
N ASN A 185 32.43 0.34 -1.54
CA ASN A 185 32.97 -0.81 -0.83
C ASN A 185 32.64 -0.78 0.68
N MET A 186 31.46 -0.28 1.02
CA MET A 186 30.95 -0.26 2.39
C MET A 186 30.65 -1.70 2.84
N ASN A 187 31.68 -2.36 3.35
CA ASN A 187 31.53 -3.58 4.13
C ASN A 187 30.84 -3.20 5.44
N ILE A 188 29.54 -3.46 5.55
CA ILE A 188 28.73 -3.15 6.75
C ILE A 188 29.11 -4.12 7.89
N ARG A 189 30.40 -4.18 8.26
CA ARG A 189 30.92 -4.96 9.39
C ARG A 189 30.44 -4.42 10.75
N ASN A 190 29.82 -3.24 10.78
CA ASN A 190 29.30 -2.62 12.00
C ASN A 190 27.83 -2.96 12.34
N VAL A 191 27.14 -3.83 11.59
CA VAL A 191 25.78 -4.28 12.00
C VAL A 191 25.83 -5.04 13.34
N ARG A 192 26.95 -5.73 13.65
CA ARG A 192 27.10 -6.48 14.91
C ARG A 192 27.18 -5.59 16.16
N ASN A 193 27.67 -4.35 16.02
CA ASN A 193 27.79 -3.40 17.14
C ASN A 193 26.48 -2.63 17.42
N VAL A 194 25.54 -2.61 16.47
CA VAL A 194 24.27 -1.87 16.60
C VAL A 194 23.22 -2.66 17.39
N ALA A 195 23.28 -4.00 17.37
CA ALA A 195 22.44 -4.85 18.23
C ALA A 195 22.69 -4.58 19.73
N GLU A 196 23.93 -4.25 20.10
CA GLU A 196 24.32 -3.84 21.46
C GLU A 196 23.79 -2.43 21.79
N SER A 197 23.88 -1.47 20.86
CA SER A 197 23.41 -0.09 21.09
C SER A 197 21.88 0.02 21.20
N PHE A 198 21.12 -0.83 20.49
CA PHE A 198 19.66 -0.87 20.59
C PHE A 198 19.18 -1.41 21.95
N ARG A 199 20.01 -2.18 22.64
CA ARG A 199 19.73 -2.71 23.98
C ARG A 199 19.96 -1.68 25.10
N LEU A 200 20.71 -0.61 24.82
CA LEU A 200 21.06 0.45 25.77
C LEU A 200 20.15 1.68 25.71
N TYR A 201 19.32 1.80 24.68
CA TYR A 201 18.37 2.91 24.48
C TYR A 201 16.89 2.47 24.55
N MET A 202 16.63 1.21 24.93
CA MET A 202 15.34 0.70 25.40
C MET A 202 15.34 0.66 26.92
#